data_AF-A0A7J7ISD6-F1
#
_entry.id   AF-A0A7J7ISD6-F1
#
_cell.length_a   1.000
_cell.length_b   1.000
_cell.length_c   1.000
_cell.angle_alpha   90.00
_cell.angle_beta   90.00
_cell.angle_gamma   90.00
#
_symmetry.space_group_name_H-M   'P 1'
#
loop_
_entity.id
_entity.type
_entity.pdbx_description
1 polymer ?
#
loop_
_entity_poly.entity_id
_entity_poly.type
_entity_poly.pdbx_seq_one_letter_code
_entity_poly.pdbx_strand_id
1 'polypeptide(L)'
;MKNRLYVSWTSSTGIDCKLIGPETPCFCGHRYKQHQTDFVTLPEERPIRLPCKQGGCKCLSYHYIPLNGGQPIRCTCKHLADSHSERHPYKCKNSKAGCKCNGFKSSFTCACTKYVYEHETLVETREERSAKGKPVGHDVQYQAMGGLTGFSSLAEGYQRLDPSGIGAPSAEFLNQPVSASDHPFLRANLPAMNAYRGLEQGTPEYEADLAEQMAAMRRPGETDMEYFERRYQQRQRSERAAKRGVASGRGSSSSSSKGRGASLSKGGAK
;
A
#
# COMPACT_ATOMS: atom_id res chain seq x y z
N MET A 1 -22.14 -15.32 -11.73
CA MET A 1 -22.15 -14.48 -12.95
C MET A 1 -20.81 -14.59 -13.66
N LYS A 2 -20.78 -14.69 -14.99
CA LYS A 2 -19.53 -14.98 -15.73
C LYS A 2 -18.60 -13.76 -15.89
N ASN A 3 -19.15 -12.54 -16.00
CA ASN A 3 -18.36 -11.34 -16.34
C ASN A 3 -18.58 -10.19 -15.34
N ARG A 4 -18.24 -10.41 -14.07
CA ARG A 4 -18.18 -9.33 -13.09
C ARG A 4 -16.89 -8.53 -13.30
N LEU A 5 -17.00 -7.21 -13.33
CA LEU A 5 -15.86 -6.29 -13.38
C LEU A 5 -15.44 -5.85 -11.97
N TYR A 6 -14.14 -5.83 -11.73
CA TYR A 6 -13.52 -5.31 -10.51
C TYR A 6 -12.94 -3.95 -10.82
N VAL A 7 -13.43 -2.91 -10.14
CA VAL A 7 -13.00 -1.53 -10.38
C VAL A 7 -12.34 -0.98 -9.14
N SER A 8 -11.13 -0.48 -9.32
CA SER A 8 -10.29 0.04 -8.24
C SER A 8 -9.64 1.36 -8.67
N TRP A 9 -9.38 2.22 -7.70
CA TRP A 9 -8.59 3.42 -7.88
C TRP A 9 -7.20 3.16 -7.30
N THR A 10 -6.23 2.98 -8.19
CA THR A 10 -4.92 2.42 -7.87
C THR A 10 -3.86 3.50 -7.94
N SER A 11 -2.92 3.46 -7.01
CA SER A 11 -1.75 4.33 -7.02
C SER A 11 -0.60 3.70 -7.80
N SER A 12 0.39 4.51 -8.18
CA SER A 12 1.68 4.07 -8.76
C SER A 12 2.43 3.04 -7.91
N THR A 13 2.12 2.94 -6.62
CA THR A 13 2.67 1.94 -5.69
C THR A 13 2.01 0.55 -5.81
N GLY A 14 0.94 0.41 -6.59
CA GLY A 14 0.20 -0.85 -6.77
C GLY A 14 -0.95 -1.08 -5.77
N ILE A 15 -1.08 -0.22 -4.77
CA ILE A 15 -2.14 -0.25 -3.75
C ILE A 15 -3.47 0.22 -4.36
N ASP A 16 -4.56 -0.51 -4.08
CA ASP A 16 -5.92 -0.09 -4.43
C ASP A 16 -6.42 0.93 -3.39
N CYS A 17 -6.03 2.20 -3.52
CA CYS A 17 -6.41 3.26 -2.57
C CYS A 17 -7.92 3.33 -2.30
N LYS A 18 -8.76 3.10 -3.32
CA LYS A 18 -10.21 2.97 -3.16
C LYS A 18 -10.77 1.82 -4.00
N LEU A 19 -11.58 0.96 -3.40
CA LEU A 19 -12.38 0.00 -4.15
C LEU A 19 -13.74 0.62 -4.50
N ILE A 20 -14.10 0.55 -5.78
CA ILE A 20 -15.29 1.20 -6.32
C ILE A 20 -16.49 0.29 -6.08
N GLY A 21 -17.55 0.87 -5.52
CA GLY A 21 -18.80 0.17 -5.21
C GLY A 21 -19.96 0.70 -6.04
N PRO A 22 -21.17 0.15 -5.89
CA PRO A 22 -22.31 0.54 -6.70
C PRO A 22 -22.74 2.00 -6.48
N GLU A 23 -22.57 2.50 -5.25
CA GLU A 23 -22.98 3.84 -4.86
C GLU A 23 -21.88 4.91 -5.07
N THR A 24 -20.65 4.52 -5.43
CA THR A 24 -19.55 5.48 -5.58
C THR A 24 -19.75 6.34 -6.83
N PRO A 25 -19.69 7.68 -6.72
CA PRO A 25 -19.92 8.57 -7.83
C PRO A 25 -18.75 8.54 -8.83
N CYS A 26 -19.09 8.76 -10.10
CA CYS A 26 -18.18 9.05 -11.20
C CYS A 26 -17.94 10.56 -11.30
N PHE A 27 -16.96 10.97 -12.10
CA PHE A 27 -16.72 12.36 -12.48
C PHE A 27 -17.98 13.06 -13.03
N CYS A 28 -18.86 12.33 -13.71
CA CYS A 28 -20.12 12.87 -14.22
C CYS A 28 -21.20 13.07 -13.15
N GLY A 29 -20.93 12.77 -11.88
CA GLY A 29 -21.89 12.83 -10.78
C GLY A 29 -22.79 11.61 -10.63
N HIS A 30 -22.88 10.75 -11.66
CA HIS A 30 -23.66 9.51 -11.60
C HIS A 30 -22.90 8.38 -10.91
N ARG A 31 -23.65 7.44 -10.35
CA ARG A 31 -23.11 6.30 -9.57
C ARG A 31 -22.58 5.20 -10.48
N TYR A 32 -21.67 4.38 -9.98
CA TYR A 32 -21.12 3.23 -10.72
C TYR A 32 -22.22 2.30 -11.25
N LYS A 33 -23.27 2.03 -10.46
CA LYS A 33 -24.42 1.22 -10.90
C LYS A 33 -25.19 1.76 -12.11
N GLN A 34 -25.05 3.06 -12.39
CA GLN A 34 -25.67 3.72 -13.55
C GLN A 34 -24.78 3.67 -14.80
N HIS A 35 -23.60 3.05 -14.72
CA HIS A 35 -22.71 2.82 -15.84
C HIS A 35 -22.89 1.40 -16.40
N GLN A 36 -22.49 1.19 -17.66
CA GLN A 36 -22.51 -0.11 -18.29
C GLN A 36 -21.49 -1.04 -17.62
N THR A 37 -22.01 -2.04 -16.93
CA THR A 37 -21.24 -3.07 -16.19
C THR A 37 -21.66 -4.49 -16.60
N ASP A 38 -22.75 -4.58 -17.36
CA ASP A 38 -23.38 -5.74 -17.95
C ASP A 38 -22.78 -6.05 -19.33
N PHE A 39 -21.66 -6.75 -19.33
CA PHE A 39 -21.02 -7.26 -20.55
C PHE A 39 -21.31 -8.75 -20.72
N VAL A 40 -21.87 -9.14 -21.88
CA VAL A 40 -22.10 -10.55 -22.25
C VAL A 40 -20.79 -11.20 -22.71
N THR A 41 -20.01 -10.45 -23.49
CA THR A 41 -18.63 -10.76 -23.86
C THR A 41 -17.75 -9.61 -23.42
N LEU A 42 -16.61 -9.91 -22.79
CA LEU A 42 -15.69 -8.90 -22.32
C LEU A 42 -14.89 -8.34 -23.51
N PRO A 43 -14.78 -7.02 -23.67
CA PRO A 43 -13.93 -6.42 -24.70
C PRO A 43 -12.46 -6.81 -24.48
N GLU A 44 -11.76 -7.16 -25.56
CA GLU A 44 -10.32 -7.44 -25.52
C GLU A 44 -9.49 -6.15 -25.41
N GLU A 45 -10.01 -5.03 -25.93
CA GLU A 45 -9.34 -3.73 -25.86
C GLU A 45 -9.35 -3.14 -24.45
N ARG A 46 -8.16 -2.77 -23.97
CA ARG A 46 -7.94 -2.09 -22.69
C ARG A 46 -7.69 -0.60 -22.89
N PRO A 47 -8.22 0.29 -22.02
CA PRO A 47 -9.08 0.03 -20.87
C PRO A 47 -10.55 -0.25 -21.24
N ILE A 48 -11.24 -1.09 -20.45
CA ILE A 48 -12.67 -1.39 -20.63
C ILE A 48 -13.48 -0.11 -20.39
N ARG A 49 -14.18 0.36 -21.42
CA ARG A 49 -15.00 1.56 -21.35
C ARG A 49 -16.33 1.26 -20.67
N LEU A 50 -16.63 2.01 -19.63
CA LEU A 50 -17.90 1.93 -18.89
C LEU A 50 -18.69 3.23 -19.14
N PRO A 51 -19.42 3.37 -20.25
CA PRO A 51 -20.25 4.56 -20.50
C PRO A 51 -21.42 4.65 -19.50
N CYS A 52 -21.88 5.86 -19.21
CA CYS A 52 -23.06 6.04 -18.35
C CYS A 52 -24.35 5.80 -19.15
N LYS A 53 -25.31 5.12 -18.52
CA LYS A 53 -26.64 4.84 -19.08
C LYS A 53 -27.66 5.96 -18.82
N GLN A 54 -27.31 6.94 -17.98
CA GLN A 54 -28.22 8.03 -17.67
C GLN A 54 -28.46 8.89 -18.92
N GLY A 55 -29.74 9.13 -19.23
CA GLY A 55 -30.15 9.91 -20.40
C GLY A 55 -29.47 11.28 -20.45
N GLY A 56 -28.80 11.57 -21.57
CA GLY A 56 -28.12 12.85 -21.82
C GLY A 56 -26.70 12.98 -21.26
N CYS A 57 -26.21 11.99 -20.48
CA CYS A 57 -24.84 11.99 -19.98
C CYS A 57 -23.85 11.65 -21.11
N LYS A 58 -22.74 12.39 -21.19
CA LYS A 58 -21.77 12.29 -22.29
C LYS A 58 -20.47 11.59 -21.89
N CYS A 59 -20.42 10.98 -20.71
CA CYS A 59 -19.22 10.31 -20.24
C CYS A 59 -19.01 8.96 -20.95
N LEU A 60 -17.77 8.72 -21.37
CA LEU A 60 -17.39 7.54 -22.14
C LEU A 60 -16.88 6.39 -21.25
N SER A 61 -16.36 6.72 -20.08
CA SER A 61 -15.80 5.77 -19.13
C SER A 61 -15.99 6.25 -17.71
N TYR A 62 -16.16 5.30 -16.79
CA TYR A 62 -16.18 5.57 -15.36
C TYR A 62 -14.83 6.13 -14.91
N HIS A 63 -14.84 7.25 -14.19
CA HIS A 63 -13.66 7.88 -13.64
C HIS A 63 -13.95 8.32 -12.22
N TYR A 64 -13.21 7.78 -11.26
CA TYR A 64 -13.37 8.13 -9.85
C TYR A 64 -12.63 9.43 -9.50
N ILE A 65 -13.22 10.23 -8.60
CA ILE A 65 -12.55 11.38 -7.99
C ILE A 65 -12.63 11.19 -6.46
N PRO A 66 -11.49 11.26 -5.74
CA PRO A 66 -11.52 11.13 -4.29
C PRO A 66 -12.18 12.34 -3.64
N LEU A 67 -12.75 12.10 -2.46
CA LEU A 67 -13.29 13.12 -1.57
C LEU A 67 -12.30 13.35 -0.43
N ASN A 68 -12.21 14.58 0.05
CA ASN A 68 -11.49 14.86 1.29
C ASN A 68 -12.46 14.66 2.46
N GLY A 69 -12.53 13.42 2.96
CA GLY A 69 -13.59 13.00 3.87
C GLY A 69 -14.96 13.06 3.17
N GLY A 70 -15.77 14.07 3.51
CA GLY A 70 -17.05 14.35 2.85
C GLY A 70 -17.00 15.49 1.82
N GLN A 71 -15.90 16.24 1.75
CA GLN A 71 -15.82 17.45 0.93
C GLN A 71 -15.28 17.15 -0.48
N PRO A 72 -15.91 17.67 -1.54
CA PRO A 72 -15.40 17.51 -2.90
C PRO A 72 -14.07 18.25 -3.08
N ILE A 73 -13.11 17.60 -3.73
CA ILE A 73 -11.81 18.21 -4.01
C ILE A 73 -11.92 19.24 -5.13
N ARG A 74 -11.01 20.21 -5.10
CA ARG A 74 -10.94 21.31 -6.08
C ARG A 74 -9.88 21.02 -7.13
N CYS A 75 -10.14 21.51 -8.33
CA CYS A 75 -9.15 21.63 -9.39
C CYS A 75 -8.14 22.75 -9.06
N THR A 76 -7.00 22.79 -9.72
CA THR A 76 -6.02 23.89 -9.66
C THR A 76 -6.64 25.24 -10.03
N CYS A 77 -7.70 25.24 -10.84
CA CYS A 77 -8.50 26.43 -11.13
C CYS A 77 -9.50 26.83 -10.03
N LYS A 78 -9.43 26.21 -8.84
CA LYS A 78 -10.27 26.43 -7.65
C LYS A 78 -11.74 26.00 -7.76
N HIS A 79 -12.18 25.54 -8.93
CA HIS A 79 -13.52 25.02 -9.16
C HIS A 79 -13.65 23.53 -8.78
N LEU A 80 -14.88 23.11 -8.48
CA LEU A 80 -15.22 21.72 -8.16
C LEU A 80 -15.28 20.85 -9.43
N ALA A 81 -15.29 19.52 -9.24
CA ALA A 81 -15.43 18.56 -10.33
C ALA A 81 -16.69 18.81 -11.19
N ASP A 82 -17.82 19.13 -10.56
CA ASP A 82 -19.11 19.34 -11.24
C ASP A 82 -19.09 20.53 -12.22
N SER A 83 -18.24 21.53 -11.94
CA SER A 83 -17.99 22.67 -12.81
C SER A 83 -17.13 22.34 -14.04
N HIS A 84 -16.73 21.08 -14.23
CA HIS A 84 -15.99 20.60 -15.39
C HIS A 84 -16.88 19.71 -16.28
N SER A 85 -16.48 19.55 -17.54
CA SER A 85 -17.17 18.69 -18.51
C SER A 85 -16.96 17.22 -18.16
N GLU A 86 -17.98 16.39 -18.36
CA GLU A 86 -17.95 14.94 -18.11
C GLU A 86 -17.04 14.17 -19.09
N ARG A 87 -16.59 14.81 -20.17
CA ARG A 87 -15.69 14.25 -21.17
C ARG A 87 -14.25 14.58 -20.85
N HIS A 88 -13.37 13.59 -20.94
CA HIS A 88 -11.92 13.78 -20.96
C HIS A 88 -11.53 14.80 -22.04
N PRO A 89 -10.64 15.78 -21.77
CA PRO A 89 -9.76 15.94 -20.61
C PRO A 89 -10.38 16.65 -19.39
N TYR A 90 -11.72 16.69 -19.30
CA TYR A 90 -12.47 17.29 -18.20
C TYR A 90 -12.22 18.81 -18.09
N LYS A 91 -12.49 19.55 -19.16
CA LYS A 91 -12.26 21.00 -19.21
C LYS A 91 -13.26 21.73 -18.31
N CYS A 92 -12.83 22.82 -17.68
CA CYS A 92 -13.74 23.64 -16.88
C CYS A 92 -14.80 24.30 -17.77
N LYS A 93 -16.05 24.30 -17.33
CA LYS A 93 -17.17 24.98 -18.01
C LYS A 93 -17.12 26.50 -17.80
N ASN A 94 -16.42 26.95 -16.75
CA ASN A 94 -16.29 28.38 -16.39
C ASN A 94 -15.26 29.14 -17.25
N SER A 95 -15.00 28.70 -18.49
CA SER A 95 -14.13 29.41 -19.44
C SER A 95 -14.61 30.84 -19.70
N LYS A 96 -15.92 31.09 -19.56
CA LYS A 96 -16.53 32.42 -19.68
C LYS A 96 -16.11 33.38 -18.56
N ALA A 97 -15.74 32.87 -17.38
CA ALA A 97 -15.22 33.64 -16.25
C ALA A 97 -13.67 33.77 -16.28
N GLY A 98 -13.03 33.46 -17.42
CA GLY A 98 -11.58 33.56 -17.60
C GLY A 98 -10.77 32.32 -17.21
N CYS A 99 -11.41 31.20 -16.85
CA CYS A 99 -10.71 29.98 -16.48
C CYS A 99 -10.15 29.24 -17.72
N LYS A 100 -8.83 29.08 -17.80
CA LYS A 100 -8.13 28.41 -18.91
C LYS A 100 -7.48 27.07 -18.50
N CYS A 101 -8.07 26.34 -17.56
CA CYS A 101 -7.50 25.04 -17.19
C CYS A 101 -7.66 24.03 -18.34
N ASN A 102 -6.61 23.24 -18.58
CA ASN A 102 -6.59 22.25 -19.65
C ASN A 102 -7.34 20.96 -19.30
N GLY A 103 -7.70 20.79 -18.03
CA GLY A 103 -8.39 19.63 -17.50
C GLY A 103 -8.45 19.65 -15.98
N PHE A 104 -9.25 18.75 -15.40
CA PHE A 104 -9.33 18.60 -13.95
C PHE A 104 -8.02 18.04 -13.40
N LYS A 105 -7.30 18.85 -12.62
CA LYS A 105 -6.08 18.45 -11.91
C LYS A 105 -6.18 18.95 -10.48
N SER A 106 -5.96 18.10 -9.49
CA SER A 106 -5.99 18.48 -8.07
C SER A 106 -4.64 18.21 -7.42
N SER A 107 -4.21 19.10 -6.53
CA SER A 107 -3.05 18.91 -5.65
C SER A 107 -3.38 18.12 -4.38
N PHE A 108 -4.56 17.51 -4.32
CA PHE A 108 -4.94 16.64 -3.20
C PHE A 108 -3.99 15.44 -3.11
N THR A 109 -3.59 15.13 -1.88
CA THR A 109 -2.75 13.97 -1.54
C THR A 109 -3.63 12.88 -0.94
N CYS A 110 -3.59 11.69 -1.53
CA CYS A 110 -4.26 10.52 -0.99
C CYS A 110 -3.57 10.04 0.30
N ALA A 111 -4.26 9.24 1.11
CA ALA A 111 -3.71 8.57 2.29
C ALA A 111 -2.45 7.73 1.98
N CYS A 112 -2.28 7.24 0.75
CA CYS A 112 -1.05 6.58 0.31
C CYS A 112 0.12 7.54 0.05
N THR A 113 -0.01 8.83 0.41
CA THR A 113 0.96 9.92 0.21
C THR A 113 1.25 10.31 -1.25
N LYS A 114 0.52 9.73 -2.22
CA LYS A 114 0.63 10.09 -3.64
C LYS A 114 -0.46 11.08 -4.05
N TYR A 115 -0.18 11.88 -5.07
CA TYR A 115 -1.14 12.85 -5.60
C TYR A 115 -2.24 12.17 -6.43
N VAL A 116 -3.40 12.81 -6.56
CA VAL A 116 -4.55 12.29 -7.34
C VAL A 116 -4.18 11.92 -8.78
N TYR A 117 -3.33 12.69 -9.44
CA TYR A 117 -2.95 12.45 -10.84
C TYR A 117 -2.02 11.24 -11.03
N GLU A 118 -1.39 10.75 -9.96
CA GLU A 118 -0.62 9.48 -9.96
C GLU A 118 -1.52 8.26 -9.74
N HIS A 119 -2.84 8.47 -9.67
CA HIS A 119 -3.80 7.39 -9.56
C HIS A 119 -4.60 7.25 -10.84
N GLU A 120 -4.95 6.01 -11.15
CA GLU A 120 -5.81 5.68 -12.26
C GLU A 120 -7.00 4.84 -11.80
N THR A 121 -8.11 4.96 -12.52
CA THR A 121 -9.27 4.09 -12.31
C THR A 121 -9.08 2.86 -13.18
N LEU A 122 -8.80 1.73 -12.55
CA LEU A 122 -8.44 0.49 -13.20
C LEU A 122 -9.61 -0.49 -13.16
N VAL A 123 -9.97 -1.02 -14.33
CA VAL A 123 -11.07 -1.96 -14.55
C VAL A 123 -10.48 -3.32 -14.92
N GLU A 124 -10.72 -4.32 -14.07
CA GLU A 124 -10.17 -5.67 -14.15
C GLU A 124 -11.27 -6.72 -14.33
N THR A 125 -10.89 -7.82 -14.96
CA THR A 125 -11.65 -9.08 -14.88
C THR A 125 -11.27 -9.86 -13.63
N ARG A 126 -12.05 -10.90 -13.31
CA ARG A 126 -11.74 -11.81 -12.21
C ARG A 126 -10.35 -12.43 -12.33
N GLU A 127 -10.00 -12.87 -13.53
CA GLU A 127 -8.77 -13.60 -13.83
C GLU A 127 -7.54 -12.69 -13.70
N GLU A 128 -7.63 -11.45 -14.22
CA GLU A 128 -6.54 -10.47 -14.08
C GLU A 128 -6.30 -10.09 -12.63
N ARG A 129 -7.38 -9.93 -11.86
CA ARG A 129 -7.29 -9.59 -10.44
C ARG A 129 -6.65 -10.74 -9.65
N SER A 130 -7.03 -12.00 -9.93
CA SER A 130 -6.39 -13.14 -9.29
C SER A 130 -4.94 -13.32 -9.73
N ALA A 131 -4.61 -13.04 -11.00
CA ALA A 131 -3.24 -13.11 -11.51
C ALA A 131 -2.33 -12.09 -10.82
N LYS A 132 -2.87 -10.94 -10.41
CA LYS A 132 -2.16 -9.94 -9.58
C LYS A 132 -2.13 -10.30 -8.08
N GLY A 133 -2.67 -11.45 -7.68
CA GLY A 133 -2.75 -11.88 -6.28
C GLY A 133 -3.71 -11.04 -5.42
N LYS A 134 -4.61 -10.27 -6.04
CA LYS A 134 -5.56 -9.40 -5.33
C LYS A 134 -6.82 -10.17 -4.93
N PRO A 135 -7.46 -9.83 -3.79
CA PRO A 135 -8.69 -10.47 -3.36
C PRO A 135 -9.80 -10.29 -4.39
N VAL A 136 -10.48 -11.41 -4.68
CA VAL A 136 -11.63 -11.50 -5.59
C VAL A 136 -12.94 -11.62 -4.79
N GLY A 137 -12.89 -12.15 -3.57
CA GLY A 137 -14.05 -12.34 -2.71
C GLY A 137 -14.97 -13.47 -3.16
N HIS A 138 -16.15 -13.53 -2.56
CA HIS A 138 -17.18 -14.51 -2.90
C HIS A 138 -18.02 -14.04 -4.09
N ASP A 139 -18.67 -15.00 -4.75
CA ASP A 139 -19.57 -14.71 -5.85
C ASP A 139 -20.85 -14.04 -5.34
N VAL A 140 -21.19 -12.91 -5.96
CA VAL A 140 -22.32 -12.05 -5.60
C VAL A 140 -23.33 -12.01 -6.75
N GLN A 141 -24.61 -11.92 -6.40
CA GLN A 141 -25.72 -11.86 -7.36
C GLN A 141 -25.87 -10.49 -8.03
N TYR A 142 -25.15 -9.47 -7.57
CA TYR A 142 -25.23 -8.13 -8.10
C TYR A 142 -24.00 -7.77 -8.96
N GLN A 143 -24.23 -7.42 -10.23
CA GLN A 143 -23.13 -7.27 -11.20
C GLN A 143 -22.33 -6.00 -10.99
N ALA A 144 -22.99 -4.91 -10.58
CA ALA A 144 -22.38 -3.61 -10.35
C ALA A 144 -21.71 -3.48 -8.97
N MET A 145 -21.30 -4.61 -8.36
CA MET A 145 -20.55 -4.59 -7.09
C MET A 145 -19.15 -3.98 -7.23
N GLY A 146 -18.62 -3.89 -8.46
CA GLY A 146 -17.32 -3.29 -8.74
C GLY A 146 -16.20 -4.02 -8.00
N GLY A 147 -15.32 -3.27 -7.35
CA GLY A 147 -14.17 -3.78 -6.60
C GLY A 147 -14.48 -4.29 -5.19
N LEU A 148 -15.73 -4.26 -4.72
CA LEU A 148 -16.06 -4.68 -3.34
C LEU A 148 -16.06 -6.21 -3.19
N THR A 149 -15.11 -6.77 -2.43
CA THR A 149 -14.95 -8.22 -2.27
C THR A 149 -15.30 -8.73 -0.87
N GLY A 150 -15.43 -7.83 0.11
CA GLY A 150 -15.84 -8.13 1.47
C GLY A 150 -15.97 -6.85 2.30
N PHE A 151 -16.14 -6.98 3.62
CA PHE A 151 -16.26 -5.83 4.52
C PHE A 151 -14.98 -4.97 4.55
N SER A 152 -13.80 -5.61 4.51
CA SER A 152 -12.52 -4.90 4.46
C SER A 152 -12.43 -3.95 3.28
N SER A 153 -13.07 -4.27 2.15
CA SER A 153 -13.05 -3.45 0.93
C SER A 153 -13.64 -2.05 1.10
N LEU A 154 -14.43 -1.80 2.14
CA LEU A 154 -14.99 -0.48 2.44
C LEU A 154 -13.93 0.48 3.01
N ALA A 155 -12.92 -0.05 3.69
CA ALA A 155 -11.80 0.72 4.21
C ALA A 155 -10.89 1.23 3.10
N GLU A 156 -10.18 2.32 3.35
CA GLU A 156 -9.21 2.88 2.41
C GLU A 156 -8.00 1.96 2.24
N GLY A 157 -7.36 1.98 1.07
CA GLY A 157 -6.26 1.07 0.75
C GLY A 157 -5.13 1.08 1.78
N TYR A 158 -4.80 2.25 2.34
CA TYR A 158 -3.77 2.38 3.36
C TYR A 158 -4.11 1.68 4.70
N GLN A 159 -5.39 1.49 5.00
CA GLN A 159 -5.86 0.81 6.22
C GLN A 159 -6.04 -0.69 6.04
N ARG A 160 -6.08 -1.19 4.79
CA ARG A 160 -6.36 -2.60 4.50
C ARG A 160 -5.08 -3.43 4.51
N LEU A 161 -5.07 -4.47 5.35
CA LEU A 161 -3.94 -5.42 5.46
C LEU A 161 -3.98 -6.55 4.42
N ASP A 162 -4.96 -6.57 3.53
CA ASP A 162 -5.00 -7.53 2.43
C ASP A 162 -4.09 -7.12 1.25
N PRO A 163 -3.78 -8.02 0.29
CA PRO A 163 -2.89 -7.72 -0.84
C PRO A 163 -3.34 -6.58 -1.76
N SER A 164 -4.60 -6.15 -1.70
CA SER A 164 -5.09 -4.96 -2.41
C SER A 164 -4.84 -3.66 -1.64
N GLY A 165 -4.46 -3.71 -0.36
CA GLY A 165 -4.20 -2.57 0.48
C GLY A 165 -2.71 -2.31 0.70
N ILE A 166 -2.36 -1.89 1.92
CA ILE A 166 -0.97 -1.75 2.37
C ILE A 166 -0.27 -3.12 2.49
N GLY A 167 -1.06 -4.19 2.59
CA GLY A 167 -0.59 -5.54 2.84
C GLY A 167 -0.24 -5.76 4.31
N ALA A 168 -0.26 -7.02 4.74
CA ALA A 168 0.21 -7.37 6.06
C ALA A 168 1.72 -7.06 6.15
N PRO A 169 2.19 -6.46 7.26
CA PRO A 169 3.62 -6.38 7.53
C PRO A 169 4.26 -7.76 7.43
N SER A 170 5.52 -7.83 7.01
CA SER A 170 6.21 -9.12 6.90
C SER A 170 6.25 -9.83 8.25
N ALA A 171 6.22 -11.16 8.24
CA ALA A 171 6.36 -11.95 9.46
C ALA A 171 7.67 -11.62 10.19
N GLU A 172 8.73 -11.33 9.44
CA GLU A 172 10.01 -10.84 9.97
C GLU A 172 9.86 -9.56 10.78
N PHE A 173 9.07 -8.59 10.29
CA PHE A 173 8.79 -7.34 11.00
C PHE A 173 7.93 -7.58 12.25
N LEU A 174 6.89 -8.40 12.15
CA LEU A 174 6.00 -8.70 13.27
C LEU A 174 6.70 -9.50 14.39
N ASN A 175 7.67 -10.33 14.04
CA ASN A 175 8.42 -11.15 14.99
C ASN A 175 9.70 -10.46 15.51
N GLN A 176 9.91 -9.17 15.22
CA GLN A 176 11.06 -8.44 15.78
C GLN A 176 10.96 -8.41 17.31
N PRO A 177 12.10 -8.51 18.02
CA PRO A 177 12.13 -8.32 19.46
C PRO A 177 11.69 -6.89 19.78
N VAL A 178 10.91 -6.73 20.86
CA VAL A 178 10.44 -5.41 21.28
C VAL A 178 11.64 -4.63 21.79
N SER A 179 12.01 -3.61 21.04
CA SER A 179 13.09 -2.70 21.37
C SER A 179 12.58 -1.53 22.21
N ALA A 180 13.48 -0.78 22.81
CA ALA A 180 13.07 0.42 23.53
C ALA A 180 12.60 1.56 22.59
N SER A 181 12.86 1.47 21.29
CA SER A 181 12.28 2.39 20.27
C SER A 181 10.80 2.15 20.04
N ASP A 182 10.28 0.99 20.45
CA ASP A 182 8.88 0.63 20.22
C ASP A 182 7.94 1.34 21.18
N HIS A 183 6.66 1.32 20.80
CA HIS A 183 5.61 2.01 21.53
C HIS A 183 5.57 1.55 23.00
N PRO A 184 5.42 2.47 23.99
CA PRO A 184 5.37 2.11 25.41
C PRO A 184 4.39 0.99 25.75
N PHE A 185 3.29 0.89 25.00
CA PHE A 185 2.32 -0.21 25.11
C PHE A 185 2.93 -1.59 24.88
N LEU A 186 3.72 -1.77 23.82
CA LEU A 186 4.36 -3.06 23.51
C LEU A 186 5.35 -3.43 24.61
N ARG A 187 6.13 -2.44 25.07
CA ARG A 187 7.11 -2.62 26.13
C ARG A 187 6.49 -2.98 27.48
N ALA A 188 5.34 -2.38 27.83
CA ALA A 188 4.65 -2.71 29.08
C ALA A 188 4.10 -4.16 29.07
N ASN A 189 3.73 -4.67 27.90
CA ASN A 189 3.14 -5.99 27.73
C ASN A 189 4.18 -7.10 27.43
N LEU A 190 5.48 -6.80 27.45
CA LEU A 190 6.57 -7.76 27.22
C LEU A 190 6.44 -9.04 28.07
N PRO A 191 6.18 -8.99 29.39
CA PRO A 191 6.03 -10.21 30.19
C PRO A 191 4.87 -11.10 29.73
N ALA A 192 3.75 -10.49 29.33
CA ALA A 192 2.59 -11.21 28.80
C ALA A 192 2.89 -11.83 27.43
N MET A 193 3.58 -11.08 26.54
CA MET A 193 4.01 -11.58 25.24
C MET A 193 4.98 -12.77 25.37
N ASN A 194 5.91 -12.69 26.32
CA ASN A 194 6.88 -13.76 26.57
C ASN A 194 6.20 -15.02 27.14
N ALA A 195 5.21 -14.86 28.02
CA ALA A 195 4.37 -15.96 28.48
C ALA A 195 3.61 -16.64 27.32
N TYR A 196 3.04 -15.86 26.38
CA TYR A 196 2.40 -16.41 25.17
C TYR A 196 3.39 -17.13 24.23
N ARG A 197 4.64 -16.68 24.18
CA ARG A 197 5.71 -17.33 23.41
C ARG A 197 6.28 -18.58 24.11
N GLY A 198 5.86 -18.87 25.34
CA GLY A 198 6.41 -19.95 26.14
C GLY A 198 7.86 -19.71 26.59
N LEU A 199 8.31 -18.44 26.59
CA LEU A 199 9.63 -18.06 27.09
C LEU A 199 9.59 -18.05 28.62
N GLU A 200 10.32 -18.98 29.22
CA GLU A 200 10.46 -19.06 30.67
C GLU A 200 11.41 -17.98 31.21
N GLN A 201 11.14 -17.56 32.44
CA GLN A 201 12.03 -16.67 33.18
C GLN A 201 13.43 -17.31 33.32
N GLY A 202 14.47 -16.54 33.00
CA GLY A 202 15.86 -17.03 33.02
C GLY A 202 16.37 -17.55 31.67
N THR A 203 15.55 -17.56 30.62
CA THR A 203 16.07 -17.71 29.26
C THR A 203 16.81 -16.44 28.82
N PRO A 204 17.91 -16.56 28.04
CA PRO A 204 18.68 -15.38 27.60
C PRO A 204 17.84 -14.35 26.84
N GLU A 205 16.84 -14.82 26.09
CA GLU A 205 15.91 -13.99 25.33
C GLU A 205 14.95 -13.23 26.26
N TYR A 206 14.40 -13.89 27.27
CA TYR A 206 13.56 -13.26 28.28
C TYR A 206 14.32 -12.21 29.09
N GLU A 207 15.56 -12.52 29.49
CA GLU A 207 16.42 -11.59 30.24
C GLU A 207 16.79 -10.36 29.42
N ALA A 208 17.06 -10.52 28.13
CA ALA A 208 17.34 -9.42 27.22
C ALA A 208 16.12 -8.49 27.06
N ASP A 209 14.93 -9.05 26.88
CA ASP A 209 13.68 -8.28 26.78
C ASP A 209 13.38 -7.52 28.08
N LEU A 210 13.56 -8.18 29.23
CA LEU A 210 13.36 -7.56 30.54
C LEU A 210 14.37 -6.43 30.79
N ALA A 211 15.64 -6.66 30.44
CA ALA A 211 16.69 -5.64 30.55
C ALA A 211 16.39 -4.42 29.68
N GLU A 212 15.89 -4.62 28.45
CA GLU A 212 15.49 -3.54 27.55
C GLU A 212 14.26 -2.77 28.09
N GLN A 213 13.27 -3.49 28.65
CA GLN A 213 12.10 -2.90 29.31
C GLN A 213 12.54 -1.98 30.46
N MET A 214 13.39 -2.49 31.35
CA MET A 214 13.92 -1.78 32.51
C MET A 214 14.80 -0.59 32.10
N ALA A 215 15.67 -0.76 31.10
CA ALA A 215 16.57 0.29 30.64
C ALA A 215 15.82 1.53 30.14
N ALA A 216 14.61 1.33 29.62
CA ALA A 216 13.81 2.38 29.04
C ALA A 216 12.67 2.87 29.97
N MET A 217 12.62 2.38 31.21
CA MET A 217 11.90 3.04 32.30
C MET A 217 12.70 4.25 32.80
N ARG A 218 11.97 5.23 33.33
CA ARG A 218 12.58 6.39 33.98
C ARG A 218 13.22 5.97 35.29
N ARG A 219 14.44 6.45 35.56
CA ARG A 219 15.11 6.15 36.83
C ARG A 219 14.57 7.04 37.95
N PRO A 220 14.51 6.55 39.20
CA PRO A 220 14.15 7.39 40.33
C PRO A 220 15.07 8.62 40.42
N GLY A 221 14.48 9.82 40.50
CA GLY A 221 15.22 11.10 40.60
C GLY A 221 15.78 11.67 39.28
N GLU A 222 15.61 10.98 38.15
CA GLU A 222 16.07 11.44 36.83
C GLU A 222 15.18 12.57 36.30
N THR A 223 15.77 13.68 35.85
CA THR A 223 15.06 14.79 35.21
C THR A 223 14.62 14.45 33.78
N ASP A 224 13.67 15.19 33.21
CA ASP A 224 13.17 14.93 31.85
C ASP A 224 14.30 15.01 30.82
N MET A 225 15.18 16.01 30.97
CA MET A 225 16.32 16.24 30.09
C MET A 225 17.32 15.07 30.13
N GLU A 226 17.68 14.58 31.31
CA GLU A 226 18.60 13.46 31.49
C GLU A 226 18.04 12.16 30.89
N TYR A 227 16.73 11.93 31.07
CA TYR A 227 16.04 10.79 30.48
C TYR A 227 16.12 10.82 28.95
N PHE A 228 15.77 11.96 28.32
CA PHE A 228 15.81 12.07 26.85
C PHE A 228 17.24 11.96 26.30
N GLU A 229 18.23 12.55 26.97
CA GLU A 229 19.63 12.48 26.56
C GLU A 229 20.17 11.04 26.62
N ARG A 230 19.91 10.32 27.73
CA ARG A 230 20.29 8.90 27.88
C ARG A 230 19.69 8.05 26.77
N ARG A 231 18.41 8.26 26.45
CA ARG A 231 17.71 7.54 25.38
C ARG A 231 18.26 7.87 24.00
N TYR A 232 18.61 9.13 23.74
CA TYR A 232 19.22 9.55 22.48
C TYR A 232 20.59 8.89 22.28
N GLN A 233 21.44 8.88 23.31
CA GLN A 233 22.76 8.25 23.27
C GLN A 233 22.67 6.73 23.06
N GLN A 234 21.72 6.05 23.73
CA GLN A 234 21.46 4.62 23.51
C GLN A 234 21.08 4.32 22.05
N ARG A 235 20.21 5.13 21.44
CA ARG A 235 19.80 4.98 20.03
C ARG A 235 20.96 5.20 19.07
N GLN A 236 21.77 6.24 19.29
CA GLN A 236 22.97 6.48 18.50
C GLN A 236 23.95 5.31 18.58
N ARG A 237 24.10 4.70 19.77
CA ARG A 237 24.97 3.54 19.97
C ARG A 237 24.44 2.29 19.27
N SER A 238 23.14 1.99 19.36
CA SER A 238 22.52 0.84 18.69
C SER A 238 22.55 0.98 17.17
N GLU A 239 22.26 2.16 16.62
CA GLU A 239 22.37 2.44 15.19
C GLU A 239 23.80 2.28 14.66
N ARG A 240 24.81 2.74 15.42
CA ARG A 240 26.23 2.54 15.08
C ARG A 240 26.62 1.06 15.13
N ALA A 241 26.12 0.30 16.10
CA ALA A 241 26.37 -1.14 16.20
C ALA A 241 25.73 -1.91 15.04
N ALA A 242 24.47 -1.60 14.70
CA ALA A 242 23.79 -2.18 13.56
C ALA A 242 24.52 -1.90 12.23
N LYS A 243 24.97 -0.66 12.01
CA LYS A 243 25.78 -0.29 10.83
C LYS A 243 27.10 -1.06 10.75
N ARG A 244 27.74 -1.35 11.89
CA ARG A 244 28.98 -2.15 11.94
C ARG A 244 28.74 -3.63 11.69
N GLY A 245 27.67 -4.21 12.22
CA GLY A 245 27.31 -5.62 11.98
C GLY A 245 26.90 -5.93 10.54
N VAL A 246 26.30 -4.96 9.84
CA VAL A 246 25.99 -5.07 8.40
C VAL A 246 27.26 -5.06 7.54
N ALA A 247 28.32 -4.37 7.97
CA ALA A 247 29.61 -4.35 7.26
C ALA A 247 30.37 -5.70 7.36
N SER A 248 30.16 -6.48 8.42
CA SER A 248 30.82 -7.79 8.62
C SER A 248 30.13 -8.97 7.93
N GLY A 249 28.89 -8.84 7.46
CA GLY A 249 28.13 -9.92 6.82
C GLY A 249 28.30 -10.09 5.30
N ARG A 250 29.18 -9.29 4.66
CA ARG A 250 29.33 -9.23 3.19
C ARG A 250 30.55 -9.95 2.62
N GLY A 251 31.19 -10.86 3.37
CA GLY A 251 32.44 -11.49 2.93
C GLY A 251 32.64 -12.91 3.42
N SER A 252 31.91 -13.88 2.86
CA SER A 252 32.42 -15.26 2.72
C SER A 252 31.58 -16.07 1.74
N SER A 253 31.78 -15.87 0.43
CA SER A 253 31.53 -16.90 -0.56
C SER A 253 32.57 -16.86 -1.67
N SER A 254 32.98 -18.05 -2.09
CA SER A 254 33.89 -18.41 -3.19
C SER A 254 35.40 -18.49 -2.88
N SER A 255 35.93 -19.72 -2.89
CA SER A 255 36.73 -20.14 -4.04
C SER A 255 36.75 -21.67 -4.16
N SER A 256 36.21 -22.09 -5.30
CA SER A 256 36.06 -23.47 -5.74
C SER A 256 37.39 -24.12 -6.13
N SER A 257 37.40 -25.44 -5.96
CA SER A 257 38.11 -26.47 -6.74
C SER A 257 39.05 -25.98 -7.87
N LYS A 258 40.36 -26.23 -7.70
CA LYS A 258 41.31 -26.27 -8.81
C LYS A 258 41.46 -27.71 -9.33
N GLY A 259 41.08 -27.89 -10.59
CA GLY A 259 41.22 -29.12 -11.35
C GLY A 259 42.69 -29.48 -11.62
N ARG A 260 42.94 -30.79 -11.65
CA ARG A 260 44.17 -31.41 -12.14
C ARG A 260 44.14 -31.43 -13.67
N GLY A 261 45.01 -30.64 -14.29
CA GLY A 261 45.38 -30.76 -15.71
C GLY A 261 46.71 -31.48 -15.84
N ALA A 262 46.73 -32.55 -16.63
CA ALA A 262 47.91 -33.29 -17.02
C ALA A 262 48.73 -32.54 -18.07
N SER A 263 50.06 -32.63 -18.00
CA SER A 263 50.92 -32.47 -19.16
C SER A 263 52.18 -33.33 -19.03
N LEU A 264 52.52 -33.93 -20.17
CA LEU A 264 53.61 -34.87 -20.39
C LEU A 264 54.97 -34.17 -20.35
N SER A 265 56.01 -34.90 -19.92
CA SER A 265 57.39 -34.66 -20.33
C SER A 265 58.03 -35.97 -20.82
N LYS A 266 58.69 -35.87 -21.98
CA LYS A 266 59.46 -36.93 -22.64
C LYS A 266 60.90 -36.93 -22.13
N GLY A 267 61.45 -38.13 -21.89
CA GLY A 267 62.68 -38.63 -22.52
C GLY A 267 64.07 -38.25 -21.97
N GLY A 268 64.91 -39.28 -21.77
CA GLY A 268 66.39 -39.22 -21.75
C GLY A 268 66.99 -39.91 -20.52
N ALA A 269 67.41 -41.17 -20.56
CA ALA A 269 68.62 -41.74 -21.18
C ALA A 269 69.80 -41.89 -20.18
N LYS A 270 70.28 -43.14 -20.13
CA LYS A 270 71.42 -43.73 -19.38
C LYS A 270 71.19 -44.09 -17.92
#